data_AF-A0A368NNM6-F1
#
_entry.id   AF-A0A368NNM6-F1
#
_cell.length_a   1.000
_cell.length_b   1.000
_cell.length_c   1.000
_cell.angle_alpha   90.00
_cell.angle_beta   90.00
_cell.angle_gamma   90.00
#
_symmetry.space_group_name_H-M   'P 1'
#
loop_
_entity.id
_entity.type
_entity.pdbx_description
1 polymer ?
#
loop_
_entity_poly.entity_id
_entity_poly.type
_entity_poly.pdbx_seq_one_letter_code
_entity_poly.pdbx_strand_id
1 'polypeptide(L)'
;MANRLPILLLAVLLLSACSTDVEEYRGSTPAFQLESYFDGDLIAYGMVQDYSNKLTRRFCVEINGVWQREDGVLRGIIDEDFFFDDGEQSKRIWHLVRHTDDQGSHHYTGNAADVVGEASGRAEGSVFHWQYELLVPIKDDDGSVTEYQIKVDDWMYLMDERRLFNRSELIKFGLTVGQVTLFFEKREGVNSCAMAA
;
A
#
# COMPACT_ATOMS: atom_id res chain seq x y z
N MET A 1 -32.30 27.17 29.69
CA MET A 1 -31.35 26.20 29.10
C MET A 1 -31.66 26.08 27.62
N ALA A 2 -30.85 26.68 26.76
CA ALA A 2 -31.09 26.65 25.31
C ALA A 2 -30.87 25.22 24.80
N ASN A 3 -31.88 24.67 24.12
CA ASN A 3 -31.88 23.32 23.56
C ASN A 3 -30.82 23.23 22.44
N ARG A 4 -29.60 22.79 22.77
CA ARG A 4 -28.47 22.66 21.83
C ARG A 4 -28.50 21.36 21.02
N LEU A 5 -29.46 20.48 21.31
CA LEU A 5 -29.64 19.19 20.65
C LEU A 5 -29.82 19.26 19.11
N PRO A 6 -30.60 20.20 18.52
CA PRO A 6 -30.69 20.32 17.06
C PRO A 6 -29.39 20.80 16.38
N ILE A 7 -28.50 21.52 17.10
CA ILE A 7 -27.20 21.96 16.55
C ILE A 7 -26.24 20.77 16.48
N LEU A 8 -26.29 19.87 17.46
CA LEU A 8 -25.47 18.65 17.47
C LEU A 8 -25.90 17.67 16.35
N LEU A 9 -27.21 17.55 16.09
CA LEU A 9 -27.74 16.69 15.03
C LEU A 9 -27.39 17.22 13.62
N LEU A 10 -27.39 18.54 13.44
CA LEU A 10 -27.00 19.18 12.17
C LEU A 10 -25.48 19.09 11.92
N ALA A 11 -24.66 19.07 12.97
CA ALA A 11 -23.21 18.87 12.87
C ALA A 11 -22.84 17.44 12.43
N VAL A 12 -23.62 16.42 12.84
CA VAL A 12 -23.42 15.02 12.43
C VAL A 12 -23.82 14.80 10.96
N LEU A 13 -24.84 15.52 10.47
CA LEU A 13 -25.29 15.43 9.06
C LEU A 13 -24.36 16.13 8.06
N LEU A 14 -23.46 17.01 8.51
CA LEU A 14 -22.47 17.70 7.66
C LEU A 14 -21.15 16.92 7.53
N LEU A 15 -21.01 15.79 8.22
CA LEU A 15 -19.89 14.87 8.05
C LEU A 15 -20.18 13.88 6.91
N SER A 16 -20.56 14.39 5.73
CA SER A 16 -20.39 13.62 4.51
C SER A 16 -18.89 13.56 4.22
N ALA A 17 -18.22 12.53 4.75
CA ALA A 17 -16.88 12.19 4.34
C ALA A 17 -16.92 11.92 2.83
N CYS A 18 -16.38 12.84 2.04
CA CYS A 18 -16.10 12.57 0.64
C CYS A 18 -14.99 11.50 0.64
N SER A 19 -15.37 10.25 0.39
CA SER A 19 -14.40 9.21 0.07
C SER A 19 -13.99 9.43 -1.38
N THR A 20 -12.69 9.55 -1.63
CA THR A 20 -12.17 9.60 -2.99
C THR A 20 -12.30 8.21 -3.61
N ASP A 21 -12.90 8.14 -4.79
CA ASP A 21 -12.95 6.92 -5.58
C ASP A 21 -11.78 6.89 -6.58
N VAL A 22 -11.17 5.72 -6.79
CA VAL A 22 -10.07 5.57 -7.76
C VAL A 22 -10.52 5.93 -9.18
N GLU A 23 -11.81 5.77 -9.49
CA GLU A 23 -12.42 6.12 -10.78
C GLU A 23 -12.33 7.60 -11.12
N GLU A 24 -12.19 8.48 -10.12
CA GLU A 24 -12.00 9.92 -10.35
C GLU A 24 -10.70 10.24 -11.10
N TYR A 25 -9.73 9.31 -11.10
CA TYR A 25 -8.46 9.45 -11.80
C TYR A 25 -8.50 8.97 -13.26
N ARG A 26 -9.65 8.47 -13.73
CA ARG A 26 -9.79 7.98 -15.11
C ARG A 26 -9.38 9.06 -16.12
N GLY A 27 -8.48 8.69 -17.04
CA GLY A 27 -7.96 9.60 -18.08
C GLY A 27 -6.78 10.47 -17.63
N SER A 28 -6.34 10.38 -16.37
CA SER A 28 -5.05 10.93 -15.96
C SER A 28 -3.89 10.16 -16.59
N THR A 29 -2.77 10.84 -16.76
CA THR A 29 -1.56 10.31 -17.40
C THR A 29 -0.33 10.62 -16.55
N PRO A 30 0.70 9.76 -16.55
CA PRO A 30 0.83 8.49 -17.30
C PRO A 30 -0.13 7.40 -16.80
N ALA A 31 -0.52 6.46 -17.67
CA ALA A 31 -1.36 5.34 -17.26
C ALA A 31 -0.55 4.31 -16.46
N PHE A 32 -0.99 4.01 -15.24
CA PHE A 32 -0.36 3.03 -14.37
C PHE A 32 -0.77 1.62 -14.74
N GLN A 33 0.22 0.74 -14.90
CA GLN A 33 0.04 -0.70 -15.07
C GLN A 33 0.99 -1.38 -14.08
N LEU A 34 0.42 -2.15 -13.14
CA LEU A 34 1.17 -2.77 -12.05
C LEU A 34 2.30 -3.65 -12.59
N GLU A 35 2.00 -4.45 -13.61
CA GLU A 35 2.91 -5.36 -14.30
C GLU A 35 4.00 -4.67 -15.12
N SER A 36 3.82 -3.39 -15.48
CA SER A 36 4.86 -2.63 -16.18
C SER A 36 5.75 -1.90 -15.19
N TYR A 37 5.18 -1.42 -14.09
CA TYR A 37 5.94 -0.72 -13.07
C TYR A 37 6.75 -1.72 -12.22
N PHE A 38 6.14 -2.79 -11.73
CA PHE A 38 6.79 -3.78 -10.87
C PHE A 38 7.29 -5.00 -11.66
N ASP A 39 8.01 -4.76 -12.77
CA ASP A 39 8.75 -5.79 -13.50
C ASP A 39 10.23 -5.41 -13.56
N GLY A 40 11.08 -6.27 -13.01
CA GLY A 40 12.50 -6.02 -12.73
C GLY A 40 12.78 -5.50 -11.32
N ASP A 41 13.97 -4.94 -11.16
CA ASP A 41 14.48 -4.48 -9.86
C ASP A 41 14.07 -3.03 -9.55
N LEU A 42 13.59 -2.80 -8.33
CA LEU A 42 13.27 -1.48 -7.80
C LEU A 42 13.85 -1.30 -6.40
N ILE A 43 14.03 -0.05 -6.03
CA ILE A 43 14.29 0.33 -4.65
C ILE A 43 13.20 1.27 -4.16
N ALA A 44 12.78 1.11 -2.91
CA ALA A 44 11.87 2.04 -2.26
C ALA A 44 12.46 2.57 -0.96
N TYR A 45 12.10 3.81 -0.63
CA TYR A 45 12.43 4.42 0.65
C TYR A 45 11.15 4.79 1.36
N GLY A 46 11.01 4.35 2.60
CA GLY A 46 9.78 4.43 3.34
C GLY A 46 9.92 5.02 4.73
N MET A 47 8.81 5.54 5.23
CA MET A 47 8.66 5.97 6.61
C MET A 47 7.33 5.50 7.19
N VAL A 48 7.32 5.24 8.49
CA VAL A 48 6.14 4.92 9.28
C VAL A 48 5.87 6.05 10.25
N GLN A 49 4.62 6.50 10.32
CA GLN A 49 4.15 7.49 11.28
C GLN A 49 3.03 6.89 12.12
N ASP A 50 3.01 7.21 13.42
CA ASP A 50 1.91 6.82 14.31
C ASP A 50 0.66 7.70 14.12
N TYR A 51 -0.40 7.40 14.86
CA TYR A 51 -1.66 8.17 14.85
C TYR A 51 -1.50 9.65 15.23
N SER A 52 -0.36 10.06 15.82
CA SER A 52 -0.03 11.45 16.14
C SER A 52 0.81 12.14 15.05
N ASN A 53 1.06 11.45 13.93
CA ASN A 53 1.97 11.82 12.83
C ASN A 53 3.45 11.84 13.22
N LYS A 54 3.83 11.26 14.36
CA LYS A 54 5.23 11.16 14.76
C LYS A 54 5.91 10.10 13.91
N LEU A 55 7.06 10.43 13.32
CA LEU A 55 7.94 9.48 12.65
C LEU A 55 8.43 8.43 13.66
N THR A 56 8.06 7.16 13.46
CA THR A 56 8.42 6.06 14.36
C THR A 56 9.51 5.17 13.77
N ARG A 57 9.50 4.94 12.45
CA ARG A 57 10.47 4.09 11.76
C ARG A 57 10.78 4.63 10.37
N ARG A 58 11.98 4.34 9.88
CA ARG A 58 12.35 4.50 8.47
C ARG A 58 12.81 3.17 7.94
N PHE A 59 12.63 2.96 6.64
CA PHE A 59 13.05 1.72 6.01
C PHE A 59 13.41 1.93 4.55
N CYS A 60 14.13 0.96 4.03
CA CYS A 60 14.41 0.81 2.61
C CYS A 60 13.90 -0.56 2.17
N VAL A 61 13.43 -0.68 0.93
CA VAL A 61 12.93 -1.93 0.37
C VAL A 61 13.68 -2.24 -0.92
N GLU A 62 14.27 -3.43 -1.00
CA GLU A 62 14.74 -4.02 -2.25
C GLU A 62 13.61 -4.84 -2.84
N ILE A 63 13.28 -4.62 -4.10
CA ILE A 63 12.11 -5.22 -4.73
C ILE A 63 12.53 -5.87 -6.04
N ASN A 64 12.16 -7.12 -6.24
CA ASN A 64 12.28 -7.83 -7.52
C ASN A 64 10.90 -8.29 -7.98
N GLY A 65 10.45 -7.74 -9.09
CA GLY A 65 9.19 -8.09 -9.73
C GLY A 65 9.38 -8.97 -10.95
N VAL A 66 8.54 -9.98 -11.13
CA VAL A 66 8.49 -10.81 -12.33
C VAL A 66 7.04 -11.05 -12.73
N TRP A 67 6.71 -10.76 -13.98
CA TRP A 67 5.39 -11.00 -14.54
C TRP A 67 5.42 -12.00 -15.70
N GLN A 68 4.45 -12.91 -15.73
CA GLN A 68 4.34 -13.94 -16.77
C GLN A 68 2.90 -14.24 -17.12
N ARG A 69 2.69 -14.68 -18.37
CA ARG A 69 1.38 -15.16 -18.83
C ARG A 69 1.34 -16.68 -18.82
N GLU A 70 0.39 -17.23 -18.09
CA GLU A 70 0.15 -18.68 -17.95
C GLU A 70 -1.32 -18.95 -18.21
N ASP A 71 -1.62 -19.85 -19.16
CA ASP A 71 -3.00 -20.20 -19.57
C ASP A 71 -3.89 -19.00 -19.90
N GLY A 72 -3.29 -17.96 -20.50
CA GLY A 72 -3.99 -16.72 -20.86
C GLY A 72 -4.17 -15.73 -19.70
N VAL A 73 -3.85 -16.11 -18.47
CA VAL A 73 -3.91 -15.27 -17.27
C VAL A 73 -2.55 -14.62 -17.04
N LEU A 74 -2.52 -13.33 -16.73
CA LEU A 74 -1.28 -12.64 -16.36
C LEU A 74 -1.09 -12.71 -14.84
N ARG A 75 0.05 -13.24 -14.41
CA ARG A 75 0.43 -13.45 -13.01
C ARG A 75 1.75 -12.75 -12.70
N GLY A 76 1.89 -12.26 -11.48
CA GLY A 76 3.08 -11.57 -11.00
C GLY A 76 3.60 -12.15 -9.69
N ILE A 77 4.91 -12.10 -9.51
CA ILE A 77 5.56 -12.25 -8.20
C ILE A 77 6.30 -10.93 -7.92
N ILE A 78 6.06 -10.35 -6.75
CA ILE A 78 6.84 -9.20 -6.26
C ILE A 78 7.49 -9.65 -4.95
N ASP A 79 8.81 -9.83 -4.97
CA ASP A 79 9.62 -10.18 -3.81
C ASP A 79 10.19 -8.88 -3.20
N GLU A 80 9.80 -8.59 -1.96
CA GLU A 80 10.13 -7.37 -1.23
C GLU A 80 10.94 -7.71 0.02
N ASP A 81 12.18 -7.25 0.09
CA ASP A 81 13.05 -7.32 1.27
C ASP A 81 13.11 -5.95 1.97
N PHE A 82 12.56 -5.87 3.18
CA PHE A 82 12.47 -4.65 3.97
C PHE A 82 13.63 -4.56 4.97
N PHE A 83 14.28 -3.40 5.02
CA PHE A 83 15.38 -3.08 5.93
C PHE A 83 15.02 -1.85 6.76
N PHE A 84 14.74 -2.05 8.05
CA PHE A 84 14.36 -0.97 8.96
C PHE A 84 15.57 -0.35 9.66
N ASP A 85 15.43 0.91 10.06
CA ASP A 85 16.51 1.67 10.72
C ASP A 85 16.81 1.22 12.16
N ASP A 86 15.96 0.38 12.75
CA ASP A 86 16.18 -0.32 14.01
C ASP A 86 16.90 -1.68 13.84
N GLY A 87 17.20 -2.08 12.60
CA GLY A 87 17.88 -3.33 12.25
C GLY A 87 16.94 -4.51 12.03
N GLU A 88 15.62 -4.35 12.20
CA GLU A 88 14.65 -5.36 11.79
C GLU A 88 14.72 -5.57 10.28
N GLN A 89 14.57 -6.83 9.86
CA GLN A 89 14.37 -7.19 8.47
C GLN A 89 13.11 -8.03 8.36
N SER A 90 12.32 -7.77 7.32
CA SER A 90 11.16 -8.57 6.98
C SER A 90 11.12 -8.80 5.49
N LYS A 91 10.38 -9.82 5.08
CA LYS A 91 10.22 -10.21 3.68
C LYS A 91 8.76 -10.39 3.38
N ARG A 92 8.30 -9.83 2.25
CA ARG A 92 6.97 -10.06 1.72
C ARG A 92 7.08 -10.50 0.27
N ILE A 93 6.42 -11.60 -0.07
CA ILE A 93 6.36 -12.10 -1.44
C ILE A 93 4.90 -12.09 -1.85
N TRP A 94 4.55 -11.18 -2.76
CA TRP A 94 3.22 -11.11 -3.34
C TRP A 94 3.09 -12.10 -4.49
N HIS A 95 1.99 -12.85 -4.52
CA HIS A 95 1.53 -13.56 -5.71
C HIS A 95 0.30 -12.85 -6.24
N LEU A 96 0.42 -12.27 -7.43
CA LEU A 96 -0.59 -11.38 -8.03
C LEU A 96 -1.24 -12.01 -9.24
N VAL A 97 -2.51 -11.66 -9.45
CA VAL A 97 -3.28 -12.02 -10.66
C VAL A 97 -3.91 -10.75 -11.21
N ARG A 98 -3.67 -10.48 -12.49
CA ARG A 98 -4.37 -9.41 -13.22
C ARG A 98 -5.63 -9.99 -13.87
N HIS A 99 -6.74 -9.33 -13.59
CA HIS A 99 -8.03 -9.59 -14.19
C HIS A 99 -8.42 -8.43 -15.11
N THR A 100 -9.31 -8.68 -16.06
CA THR A 100 -9.82 -7.66 -16.96
C THR A 100 -11.32 -7.85 -17.06
N ASP A 101 -12.07 -6.79 -16.79
CA ASP A 101 -13.52 -6.83 -16.91
C ASP A 101 -13.96 -6.67 -18.37
N ASP A 102 -15.26 -6.83 -18.63
CA ASP A 102 -15.85 -6.71 -19.97
C ASP A 102 -15.71 -5.30 -20.57
N GLN A 103 -15.39 -4.30 -19.75
CA GLN A 103 -15.20 -2.90 -20.13
C GLN A 103 -13.73 -2.58 -20.43
N GLY A 104 -12.83 -3.54 -20.20
CA GLY A 104 -11.38 -3.41 -20.41
C GLY A 104 -10.61 -2.84 -19.22
N SER A 105 -11.26 -2.65 -18.07
CA SER A 105 -10.60 -2.12 -16.86
C SER A 105 -9.80 -3.22 -16.17
N HIS A 106 -8.63 -2.87 -15.62
CA HIS A 106 -7.76 -3.80 -14.92
C HIS A 106 -8.01 -3.76 -13.42
N HIS A 107 -8.31 -4.93 -12.86
CA HIS A 107 -8.32 -5.16 -11.42
C HIS A 107 -7.35 -6.28 -11.08
N TYR A 108 -6.86 -6.25 -9.85
CA TYR A 108 -5.79 -7.12 -9.40
C TYR A 108 -6.22 -7.80 -8.12
N THR A 109 -5.82 -9.05 -7.96
CA THR A 109 -5.91 -9.74 -6.67
C THR A 109 -4.56 -10.30 -6.27
N GLY A 110 -4.35 -10.49 -4.97
CA GLY A 110 -3.04 -10.84 -4.45
C GLY A 110 -3.08 -11.57 -3.12
N ASN A 111 -2.05 -12.38 -2.87
CA ASN A 111 -1.80 -12.95 -1.55
C ASN A 111 -0.32 -12.86 -1.19
N ALA A 112 -0.04 -12.94 0.11
CA ALA A 112 1.29 -13.09 0.69
C ALA A 112 1.16 -13.84 2.03
N ALA A 113 2.27 -14.28 2.60
CA ALA A 113 2.28 -15.11 3.81
C ALA A 113 1.69 -14.40 5.05
N ASP A 114 1.80 -13.09 5.11
CA ASP A 114 1.32 -12.23 6.20
C ASP A 114 -0.01 -11.53 5.87
N VAL A 115 -0.62 -11.84 4.72
CA VAL A 115 -1.91 -11.29 4.30
C VAL A 115 -3.04 -12.23 4.71
N VAL A 116 -4.04 -11.68 5.39
CA VAL A 116 -5.25 -12.40 5.77
C VAL A 116 -6.23 -12.36 4.60
N GLY A 117 -6.51 -13.54 4.01
CA GLY A 117 -7.43 -13.66 2.88
C GLY A 117 -6.77 -13.27 1.56
N GLU A 118 -7.46 -12.43 0.78
CA GLU A 118 -7.01 -12.00 -0.55
C GLU A 118 -7.07 -10.47 -0.62
N ALA A 119 -5.97 -9.87 -1.07
CA ALA A 119 -5.87 -8.46 -1.37
C ALA A 119 -6.56 -8.15 -2.70
N SER A 120 -7.12 -6.95 -2.83
CA SER A 120 -7.77 -6.49 -4.04
C SER A 120 -7.34 -5.07 -4.40
N GLY A 121 -7.35 -4.76 -5.69
CA GLY A 121 -7.18 -3.38 -6.12
C GLY A 121 -7.45 -3.12 -7.57
N ARG A 122 -7.39 -1.83 -7.91
CA ARG A 122 -7.80 -1.30 -9.21
C ARG A 122 -6.86 -0.19 -9.64
N ALA A 123 -6.52 -0.17 -10.92
CA ALA A 123 -5.74 0.89 -11.54
C ALA A 123 -6.64 1.75 -12.44
N GLU A 124 -6.62 3.08 -12.25
CA GLU A 124 -7.30 4.04 -13.11
C GLU A 124 -6.40 5.24 -13.35
N GLY A 125 -6.14 5.57 -14.62
CA GLY A 125 -5.20 6.62 -14.99
C GLY A 125 -3.83 6.42 -14.35
N SER A 126 -3.29 7.42 -13.66
CA SER A 126 -2.00 7.37 -12.97
C SER A 126 -2.04 6.81 -11.55
N VAL A 127 -3.17 6.22 -11.12
CA VAL A 127 -3.40 5.83 -9.73
C VAL A 127 -3.74 4.35 -9.61
N PHE A 128 -3.21 3.72 -8.57
CA PHE A 128 -3.59 2.38 -8.16
C PHE A 128 -3.99 2.37 -6.70
N HIS A 129 -5.14 1.79 -6.41
CA HIS A 129 -5.69 1.66 -5.07
C HIS A 129 -5.73 0.19 -4.68
N TRP A 130 -5.02 -0.15 -3.61
CA TRP A 130 -4.78 -1.52 -3.13
C TRP A 130 -5.26 -1.66 -1.69
N GLN A 131 -6.00 -2.73 -1.42
CA GLN A 131 -6.66 -2.95 -0.14
C GLN A 131 -6.42 -4.37 0.34
N TYR A 132 -5.96 -4.50 1.59
CA TYR A 132 -5.59 -5.79 2.17
C TYR A 132 -5.56 -5.74 3.70
N GLU A 133 -5.50 -6.91 4.33
CA GLU A 133 -5.32 -7.05 5.78
C GLU A 133 -4.01 -7.77 6.08
N LEU A 134 -3.18 -7.15 6.92
CA LEU A 134 -1.92 -7.71 7.40
C LEU A 134 -2.08 -8.31 8.78
N LEU A 135 -1.39 -9.43 9.02
CA LEU A 135 -1.12 -9.95 10.35
C LEU A 135 0.21 -9.37 10.85
N VAL A 136 0.13 -8.39 11.74
CA VAL A 136 1.29 -7.65 12.25
C VAL A 136 1.67 -8.16 13.63
N PRO A 137 2.86 -8.76 13.83
CA PRO A 137 3.36 -9.10 15.14
C PRO A 137 3.85 -7.83 15.86
N ILE A 138 3.31 -7.56 17.03
CA ILE A 138 3.76 -6.46 17.89
C ILE A 138 4.33 -7.05 19.17
N LYS A 139 5.54 -6.62 19.53
CA LYS A 139 6.19 -7.02 20.77
C LYS A 139 5.71 -6.14 21.92
N ASP A 140 5.17 -6.77 22.96
CA ASP A 140 4.71 -6.11 24.18
C ASP A 140 5.88 -5.83 25.15
N ASP A 141 5.65 -4.96 26.14
CA ASP A 141 6.67 -4.54 27.13
C ASP A 141 7.21 -5.73 27.97
N ASP A 142 6.41 -6.77 28.15
CA ASP A 142 6.79 -8.00 28.86
C ASP A 142 7.58 -9.00 27.98
N GLY A 143 7.80 -8.64 26.71
CA GLY A 143 8.52 -9.45 25.73
C GLY A 143 7.66 -10.48 25.00
N SER A 144 6.36 -10.58 25.30
CA SER A 144 5.41 -11.38 24.51
C SER A 144 5.16 -10.74 23.15
N VAL A 145 4.61 -11.52 22.21
CA VAL A 145 4.27 -11.06 20.87
C VAL A 145 2.77 -11.26 20.67
N THR A 146 2.06 -10.18 20.37
CA THR A 146 0.65 -10.19 20.05
C THR A 146 0.47 -9.89 18.56
N GLU A 147 -0.27 -10.73 17.84
CA GLU A 147 -0.58 -10.52 16.43
C GLU A 147 -1.86 -9.69 16.26
N TYR A 148 -1.76 -8.64 15.46
CA TYR A 148 -2.88 -7.77 15.14
C TYR A 148 -3.22 -7.83 13.65
N GLN A 149 -4.48 -8.07 13.35
CA GLN A 149 -5.01 -7.83 12.00
C GLN A 149 -5.18 -6.33 11.78
N ILE A 150 -4.44 -5.77 10.83
CA ILE A 150 -4.41 -4.36 10.46
C ILE A 150 -4.86 -4.24 9.00
N LYS A 151 -5.91 -3.47 8.76
CA LYS A 151 -6.32 -3.11 7.40
C LYS A 151 -5.34 -2.10 6.84
N VAL A 152 -4.98 -2.25 5.58
CA VAL A 152 -4.15 -1.30 4.85
C VAL A 152 -4.97 -0.76 3.69
N ASP A 153 -5.18 0.56 3.68
CA ASP A 153 -5.76 1.30 2.56
C ASP A 153 -4.62 2.01 1.82
N ASP A 154 -4.21 1.46 0.68
CA ASP A 154 -2.93 1.78 0.06
C ASP A 154 -3.10 2.44 -1.31
N TRP A 155 -2.57 3.65 -1.44
CA TRP A 155 -2.70 4.46 -2.65
C TRP A 155 -1.34 4.68 -3.30
N MET A 156 -1.21 4.31 -4.56
CA MET A 156 -0.02 4.51 -5.38
C MET A 156 -0.30 5.54 -6.47
N TYR A 157 0.60 6.52 -6.61
CA TYR A 157 0.49 7.65 -7.53
C TYR A 157 1.71 7.70 -8.44
N LEU A 158 1.53 7.34 -9.71
CA LEU A 158 2.59 7.31 -10.71
C LEU A 158 2.94 8.72 -11.13
N MET A 159 4.21 9.10 -10.93
CA MET A 159 4.69 10.43 -11.29
C MET A 159 5.27 10.44 -12.71
N ASP A 160 6.08 9.44 -13.01
CA ASP A 160 6.73 9.24 -14.30
C ASP A 160 7.08 7.74 -14.48
N GLU A 161 7.76 7.37 -15.56
CA GLU A 161 8.13 5.98 -15.86
C GLU A 161 9.03 5.32 -14.80
N ARG A 162 9.63 6.11 -13.89
CA ARG A 162 10.63 5.65 -12.92
C ARG A 162 10.23 5.90 -11.48
N ARG A 163 9.26 6.77 -11.20
CA ARG A 163 8.93 7.25 -9.86
C ARG A 163 7.47 7.07 -9.52
N LEU A 164 7.22 6.49 -8.36
CA LEU A 164 5.89 6.21 -7.82
C LEU A 164 5.88 6.61 -6.34
N PHE A 165 4.90 7.42 -5.95
CA PHE A 165 4.62 7.65 -4.53
C PHE A 165 3.58 6.65 -4.06
N ASN A 166 3.70 6.24 -2.81
CA ASN A 166 2.74 5.39 -2.15
C ASN A 166 2.42 5.97 -0.78
N ARG A 167 1.14 5.96 -0.45
CA ARG A 167 0.61 6.44 0.81
C ARG A 167 -0.44 5.45 1.30
N SER A 168 -0.15 4.84 2.44
CA SER A 168 -1.03 3.86 3.04
C SER A 168 -1.53 4.33 4.40
N GLU A 169 -2.79 4.09 4.68
CA GLU A 169 -3.36 4.20 6.02
C GLU A 169 -3.45 2.82 6.68
N LEU A 170 -2.94 2.72 7.90
CA LEU A 170 -3.06 1.53 8.74
C LEU A 170 -4.28 1.68 9.64
N ILE A 171 -5.26 0.81 9.48
CA ILE A 171 -6.57 0.93 10.10
C ILE A 171 -6.85 -0.26 11.02
N LYS A 172 -7.23 0.04 12.26
CA LYS A 172 -7.67 -0.95 13.25
C LYS A 172 -8.99 -0.51 13.87
N PHE A 173 -9.99 -1.39 13.86
CA PHE A 173 -11.34 -1.10 14.36
C PHE A 173 -11.98 0.16 13.75
N GLY A 174 -11.67 0.46 12.49
CA GLY A 174 -12.16 1.65 11.78
C GLY A 174 -11.46 2.96 12.13
N LEU A 175 -10.38 2.91 12.91
CA LEU A 175 -9.55 4.06 13.27
C LEU A 175 -8.18 3.93 12.61
N THR A 176 -7.69 5.02 12.01
CA THR A 176 -6.32 5.10 11.52
C THR A 176 -5.36 5.09 12.72
N VAL A 177 -4.55 4.05 12.80
CA VAL A 177 -3.57 3.84 13.89
C VAL A 177 -2.14 4.18 13.46
N GLY A 178 -1.91 4.35 12.16
CA GLY A 178 -0.65 4.77 11.60
C GLY A 178 -0.75 5.04 10.11
N GLN A 179 0.34 5.56 9.55
CA GLN A 179 0.48 5.84 8.14
C GLN A 179 1.84 5.36 7.66
N VAL A 180 1.87 4.93 6.41
CA VAL A 180 3.08 4.49 5.72
C VAL A 180 3.21 5.33 4.46
N THR A 181 4.41 5.82 4.17
CA THR A 181 4.68 6.54 2.92
C THR A 181 5.94 5.98 2.31
N LEU A 182 5.86 5.56 1.05
CA LEU A 182 7.00 5.07 0.27
C LEU A 182 7.21 5.92 -0.97
N PHE A 183 8.47 6.04 -1.37
CA PHE A 183 8.88 6.52 -2.67
C PHE A 183 9.64 5.40 -3.38
N PHE A 184 9.09 4.91 -4.47
CA PHE A 184 9.74 3.90 -5.31
C PHE A 184 10.51 4.58 -6.43
N GLU A 185 11.67 4.03 -6.75
CA GLU A 185 12.50 4.49 -7.85
C GLU A 185 13.07 3.30 -8.65
N LYS A 186 12.81 3.28 -9.97
CA LYS A 186 13.53 2.40 -10.89
C LYS A 186 14.93 2.94 -11.14
N ARG A 187 15.96 2.19 -10.71
CA ARG A 187 17.37 2.54 -10.90
C ARG A 187 18.09 1.49 -11.74
N GLU A 188 18.99 1.96 -12.61
CA GLU A 188 19.89 1.09 -13.38
C GLU A 188 21.15 0.82 -12.55
N GLY A 189 21.53 -0.44 -12.36
CA GLY A 189 22.72 -0.85 -11.60
C GLY A 189 22.39 -1.57 -10.30
N VAL A 190 23.41 -1.78 -9.44
CA VAL A 190 23.26 -2.52 -8.18
C VAL A 190 22.32 -1.75 -7.24
N ASN A 191 21.09 -2.25 -7.12
CA ASN A 191 20.04 -1.73 -6.27
C ASN A 191 20.16 -2.43 -4.92
N SER A 192 20.90 -1.83 -3.99
CA SER A 192 20.86 -2.28 -2.61
C SER A 192 20.45 -1.16 -1.69
N CYS A 193 19.71 -1.53 -0.65
CA CYS A 193 19.55 -0.79 0.57
C CYS A 193 20.91 -0.78 1.29
N ALA A 194 21.88 -0.08 0.72
CA ALA A 194 23.05 0.38 1.45
C ALA A 194 22.53 1.36 2.49
N MET A 195 22.08 0.84 3.63
CA MET A 195 21.60 1.69 4.70
C MET A 195 22.72 2.67 5.04
N ALA A 196 22.42 3.94 4.87
CA ALA A 196 23.14 5.04 5.47
C ALA A 196 23.28 4.73 6.96
N ALA A 197 24.48 4.31 7.35
CA ALA A 197 24.92 4.33 8.74
C ALA A 197 24.84 5.76 9.31
#